data_AF-A0A7K0SKU3-F1
#
_entry.id   AF-A0A7K0SKU3-F1
#
_cell.length_a   1.000
_cell.length_b   1.000
_cell.length_c   1.000
_cell.angle_alpha   90.00
_cell.angle_beta   90.00
_cell.angle_gamma   90.00
#
_symmetry.space_group_name_H-M   'P 1'
#
loop_
_entity.id
_entity.type
_entity.pdbx_description
1 polymer ?
#
loop_
_entity_poly.entity_id
_entity_poly.type
_entity_poly.pdbx_seq_one_letter_code
_entity_poly.pdbx_strand_id
1 'polypeptide(L)'
;GARETFAGEVIDFNIDGGLADLAGSAAKIQAALEADPAIDAIFALNADIATGAALVASDATGRNAIIGTVDMSADALTAIKDGKMAFAVDQQQYAQGYMSVVLLFLNITNAHELGGGLPIYTGPGFVTADNVDKVMELVAAGTR
;
A
#
# COMPACT_ATOMS: atom_id res chain seq x y z
N GLY A 1 12.37 -2.51 -7.52
CA GLY A 1 11.77 -1.76 -6.40
C GLY A 1 12.44 -2.14 -5.09
N ALA A 2 11.68 -2.64 -4.11
CA ALA A 2 12.19 -2.97 -2.77
C ALA A 2 13.47 -3.83 -2.79
N ARG A 3 13.49 -4.96 -3.51
CA ARG A 3 14.68 -5.83 -3.64
C ARG A 3 15.93 -5.14 -4.21
N GLU A 4 15.76 -4.10 -5.03
CA GLU A 4 16.88 -3.40 -5.69
C GLU A 4 17.42 -2.27 -4.83
N THR A 5 16.58 -1.64 -4.01
CA THR A 5 16.92 -0.42 -3.27
C THR A 5 17.08 -0.63 -1.77
N PHE A 6 16.51 -1.71 -1.23
CA PHE A 6 16.64 -2.05 0.19
C PHE A 6 17.98 -2.73 0.44
N ALA A 7 18.69 -2.29 1.48
CA ALA A 7 20.00 -2.84 1.82
C ALA A 7 19.93 -4.16 2.61
N GLY A 8 18.76 -4.50 3.16
CA GLY A 8 18.51 -5.77 3.85
C GLY A 8 18.09 -6.90 2.90
N GLU A 9 17.85 -8.07 3.48
CA GLU A 9 17.34 -9.22 2.73
C GLU A 9 15.85 -9.06 2.42
N VAL A 10 15.48 -9.30 1.15
CA VAL A 10 14.08 -9.26 0.69
C VAL A 10 13.67 -10.64 0.20
N ILE A 11 12.87 -11.33 1.00
CA ILE A 11 12.26 -12.61 0.66
C ILE A 11 10.86 -12.39 0.09
N ASP A 12 10.53 -13.11 -0.99
CA ASP A 12 9.16 -13.14 -1.50
C ASP A 12 8.35 -14.14 -0.67
N PHE A 13 7.23 -13.68 -0.11
CA PHE A 13 6.32 -14.51 0.67
C PHE A 13 4.95 -14.58 -0.02
N ASN A 14 4.65 -15.71 -0.65
CA ASN A 14 3.39 -15.91 -1.37
C ASN A 14 2.32 -16.53 -0.48
N ILE A 15 1.13 -15.94 -0.51
CA ILE A 15 -0.06 -16.44 0.18
C ILE A 15 -1.15 -16.71 -0.87
N ASP A 16 -1.39 -18.00 -1.15
CA ASP A 16 -2.47 -18.40 -2.04
C ASP A 16 -3.83 -17.99 -1.49
N GLY A 17 -4.61 -17.29 -2.32
CA GLY A 17 -5.96 -16.85 -1.97
C GLY A 17 -5.99 -15.83 -0.82
N GLY A 18 -4.94 -15.04 -0.63
CA GLY A 18 -4.79 -14.21 0.58
C GLY A 18 -6.01 -13.34 0.93
N LEU A 19 -6.58 -12.64 -0.05
CA LEU A 19 -7.77 -11.81 0.16
C LEU A 19 -9.06 -12.60 0.41
N ALA A 20 -9.12 -13.86 -0.03
CA ALA A 20 -10.27 -14.74 0.20
C ALA A 20 -10.28 -15.35 1.62
N ASP A 21 -9.12 -15.40 2.28
CA ASP A 21 -8.96 -15.92 3.64
C ASP A 21 -7.89 -15.12 4.41
N LEU A 22 -8.30 -13.98 4.96
CA LEU A 22 -7.42 -13.13 5.76
C LEU A 22 -6.95 -13.81 7.05
N ALA A 23 -7.78 -14.66 7.66
CA ALA A 23 -7.42 -15.38 8.88
C ALA A 23 -6.34 -16.44 8.59
N GLY A 24 -6.50 -17.21 7.52
CA GLY A 24 -5.47 -18.14 7.04
C GLY A 24 -4.19 -17.42 6.61
N SER A 25 -4.31 -16.24 6.02
CA SER A 25 -3.17 -15.38 5.70
C SER A 25 -2.42 -14.93 6.96
N ALA A 26 -3.14 -14.45 7.98
CA ALA A 26 -2.57 -14.06 9.26
C ALA A 26 -1.82 -15.24 9.92
N ALA A 27 -2.42 -16.43 9.94
CA ALA A 27 -1.80 -17.62 10.50
C ALA A 27 -0.50 -18.02 9.78
N LYS A 28 -0.46 -17.91 8.44
CA LYS A 28 0.76 -18.17 7.65
C LYS A 28 1.86 -17.15 7.93
N ILE A 29 1.51 -15.87 8.00
CA ILE A 29 2.46 -14.80 8.32
C ILE A 29 2.99 -14.97 9.75
N GLN A 30 2.11 -15.25 10.71
CA GLN A 30 2.48 -15.53 12.09
C GLN A 30 3.48 -16.68 12.17
N ALA A 31 3.20 -17.80 11.52
CA ALA A 31 4.12 -18.94 11.50
C ALA A 31 5.49 -18.58 10.89
N ALA A 32 5.53 -17.73 9.86
CA ALA A 32 6.78 -17.25 9.28
C ALA A 32 7.57 -16.36 10.25
N LEU A 33 6.90 -15.43 10.94
CA LEU A 33 7.51 -14.59 11.98
C LEU A 33 8.04 -15.42 13.15
N GLU A 34 7.31 -16.46 13.58
CA GLU A 34 7.73 -17.37 14.65
C GLU A 34 8.94 -18.22 14.23
N ALA A 35 8.96 -18.68 12.98
CA ALA A 35 10.04 -19.50 12.44
C ALA A 35 11.34 -18.70 12.25
N ASP A 36 11.23 -17.40 11.92
CA ASP A 36 12.38 -16.55 11.65
C ASP A 36 12.36 -15.23 12.49
N PRO A 37 13.17 -15.17 13.56
CA PRO A 37 13.29 -13.95 14.37
C PRO A 37 14.01 -12.81 13.65
N ALA A 38 14.68 -13.05 12.51
CA ALA A 38 15.36 -12.01 11.75
C ALA A 38 14.40 -11.13 10.92
N ILE A 39 13.17 -11.60 10.66
CA ILE A 39 12.16 -10.81 9.93
C ILE A 39 11.70 -9.63 10.80
N ASP A 40 12.13 -8.43 10.47
CA ASP A 40 11.80 -7.20 11.22
C ASP A 40 10.83 -6.27 10.48
N ALA A 41 10.50 -6.58 9.23
CA ALA A 41 9.59 -5.79 8.41
C ALA A 41 8.71 -6.67 7.50
N ILE A 42 7.51 -6.18 7.21
CA ILE A 42 6.58 -6.78 6.25
C ILE A 42 6.16 -5.69 5.27
N PHE A 43 6.40 -5.92 3.99
CA PHE A 43 5.89 -5.08 2.91
C PHE A 43 4.76 -5.80 2.17
N ALA A 44 3.52 -5.45 2.51
CA ALA A 44 2.34 -6.04 1.91
C ALA A 44 2.01 -5.40 0.54
N LEU A 45 1.52 -6.22 -0.40
CA LEU A 45 1.14 -5.77 -1.74
C LEU A 45 -0.36 -5.44 -1.85
N ASN A 46 -1.04 -5.27 -0.71
CA ASN A 46 -2.44 -4.87 -0.64
C ASN A 46 -2.77 -4.38 0.79
N ALA A 47 -3.54 -3.29 0.88
CA ALA A 47 -3.88 -2.68 2.16
C ALA A 47 -4.64 -3.63 3.12
N ASP A 48 -5.54 -4.48 2.62
CA ASP A 48 -6.32 -5.43 3.44
C ASP A 48 -5.46 -6.59 3.94
N ILE A 49 -4.44 -6.99 3.18
CA ILE A 49 -3.43 -7.94 3.66
C ILE A 49 -2.58 -7.30 4.76
N ALA A 50 -2.21 -6.02 4.60
CA ALA A 50 -1.43 -5.31 5.60
C ALA A 50 -2.19 -5.21 6.93
N THR A 51 -3.44 -4.77 6.89
CA THR A 51 -4.23 -4.51 8.10
C THR A 51 -4.89 -5.77 8.67
N GLY A 52 -5.44 -6.62 7.80
CA GLY A 52 -6.20 -7.80 8.18
C GLY A 52 -5.37 -9.06 8.43
N ALA A 53 -4.11 -9.09 7.99
CA ALA A 53 -3.23 -10.25 8.17
C ALA A 53 -1.87 -9.91 8.79
N ALA A 54 -1.12 -8.97 8.21
CA ALA A 54 0.24 -8.67 8.69
C ALA A 54 0.26 -8.02 10.08
N LEU A 55 -0.57 -7.00 10.32
CA LEU A 55 -0.73 -6.40 11.66
C LEU A 55 -1.20 -7.45 12.68
N VAL A 56 -2.21 -8.23 12.32
CA VAL A 56 -2.78 -9.28 13.20
C VAL A 56 -1.71 -10.31 13.59
N ALA A 57 -0.90 -10.77 12.63
CA ALA A 57 0.18 -11.71 12.87
C ALA A 57 1.31 -11.10 13.73
N SER A 58 1.68 -9.84 13.47
CA SER A 58 2.70 -9.14 14.27
C SER A 58 2.24 -8.98 15.72
N ASP A 59 0.98 -8.55 15.92
CA ASP A 59 0.37 -8.41 17.24
C ASP A 59 0.30 -9.76 17.99
N ALA A 60 -0.13 -10.83 17.30
CA ALA A 60 -0.25 -12.16 17.88
C ALA A 60 1.10 -12.76 18.32
N THR A 61 2.17 -12.44 17.60
CA THR A 61 3.54 -12.86 17.95
C THR A 61 4.21 -11.95 18.98
N GLY A 62 3.58 -10.83 19.34
CA GLY A 62 4.19 -9.78 20.17
C GLY A 62 5.40 -9.12 19.48
N ARG A 63 5.51 -9.27 18.15
CA ARG A 63 6.57 -8.66 17.34
C ARG A 63 6.15 -7.24 16.99
N ASN A 64 7.10 -6.31 17.01
CA ASN A 64 6.91 -4.95 16.50
C ASN A 64 7.50 -4.84 15.10
N ALA A 65 7.02 -5.67 14.15
CA ALA A 65 7.50 -5.61 12.78
C ALA A 65 7.11 -4.28 12.13
N ILE A 66 8.02 -3.70 11.34
CA ILE A 66 7.72 -2.50 10.55
C ILE A 66 6.83 -2.92 9.38
N ILE A 67 5.58 -2.46 9.37
CA ILE A 67 4.62 -2.86 8.32
C ILE A 67 4.35 -1.69 7.38
N GLY A 68 4.53 -1.93 6.08
CA GLY A 68 4.16 -1.01 5.01
C GLY A 68 3.31 -1.70 3.95
N THR A 69 2.58 -0.92 3.16
CA THR A 69 1.73 -1.47 2.09
C THR A 69 1.77 -0.65 0.81
N VAL A 70 1.33 -1.25 -0.30
CA VAL A 70 0.76 -0.52 -1.43
C VAL A 70 -0.76 -0.37 -1.27
N ASP A 71 -1.31 0.64 -1.94
CA ASP A 71 -2.71 1.05 -1.84
C ASP A 71 -3.07 1.63 -0.46
N MET A 72 -4.26 2.21 -0.38
CA MET A 72 -4.81 2.82 0.83
C MET A 72 -6.16 2.20 1.14
N SER A 73 -6.45 2.02 2.43
CA SER A 73 -7.77 1.73 2.97
C SER A 73 -7.98 2.58 4.22
N ALA A 74 -9.23 2.74 4.67
CA ALA A 74 -9.52 3.47 5.90
C ALA A 74 -8.76 2.88 7.11
N ASP A 75 -8.64 1.55 7.16
CA ASP A 75 -7.92 0.84 8.20
C ASP A 75 -6.41 1.08 8.10
N ALA A 76 -5.84 1.10 6.88
CA ALA A 76 -4.41 1.36 6.69
C ALA A 76 -4.04 2.79 7.11
N LEU A 77 -4.88 3.78 6.77
CA LEU A 77 -4.67 5.17 7.20
C LEU A 77 -4.79 5.33 8.71
N THR A 78 -5.78 4.67 9.32
CA THR A 78 -5.92 4.66 10.78
C THR A 78 -4.70 3.99 11.44
N ALA A 79 -4.24 2.86 10.91
CA ALA A 79 -3.06 2.17 11.43
C ALA A 79 -1.77 3.00 11.29
N ILE A 80 -1.61 3.77 10.22
CA ILE A 80 -0.49 4.71 10.07
C ILE A 80 -0.60 5.84 11.10
N LYS A 81 -1.80 6.41 11.27
CA LYS A 81 -2.06 7.46 12.27
C LYS A 81 -1.79 7.00 13.69
N ASP A 82 -2.15 5.75 14.01
CA ASP A 82 -1.95 5.12 15.31
C ASP A 82 -0.51 4.62 15.51
N GLY A 83 0.38 4.78 14.51
CA GLY A 83 1.77 4.36 14.57
C GLY A 83 2.00 2.84 14.48
N LYS A 84 0.98 2.08 14.06
CA LYS A 84 1.05 0.62 13.87
C LYS A 84 1.61 0.24 12.49
N MET A 85 1.44 1.11 11.50
CA MET A 85 2.02 0.97 10.17
C MET A 85 2.94 2.15 9.84
N ALA A 86 4.01 1.88 9.10
CA ALA A 86 5.00 2.88 8.73
C ALA A 86 4.55 3.74 7.55
N PHE A 87 3.98 3.12 6.51
CA PHE A 87 3.52 3.84 5.32
C PHE A 87 2.51 3.06 4.48
N ALA A 88 1.82 3.80 3.62
CA ALA A 88 1.10 3.29 2.45
C ALA A 88 1.61 3.99 1.19
N VAL A 89 1.72 3.25 0.09
CA VAL A 89 2.03 3.82 -1.23
C VAL A 89 0.73 4.16 -1.96
N ASP A 90 0.46 5.46 -2.04
CA ASP A 90 -0.66 6.04 -2.79
C ASP A 90 -0.34 6.10 -4.29
N GLN A 91 -1.23 5.52 -5.09
CA GLN A 91 -1.18 5.54 -6.55
C GLN A 91 -2.12 6.60 -7.16
N GLN A 92 -2.90 7.30 -6.33
CA GLN A 92 -3.89 8.30 -6.69
C GLN A 92 -4.90 7.79 -7.72
N GLN A 93 -5.69 6.78 -7.36
CA GLN A 93 -6.67 6.14 -8.23
C GLN A 93 -7.70 7.15 -8.78
N TYR A 94 -8.07 8.17 -7.98
CA TYR A 94 -8.90 9.28 -8.46
C TYR A 94 -8.28 9.98 -9.67
N ALA A 95 -6.99 10.33 -9.60
CA ALA A 95 -6.29 10.99 -10.70
C ALA A 95 -6.17 10.08 -11.92
N GLN A 96 -5.93 8.78 -11.73
CA GLN A 96 -5.88 7.81 -12.83
C GLN A 96 -7.22 7.77 -13.60
N GLY A 97 -8.35 7.73 -12.88
CA GLY A 97 -9.68 7.76 -13.50
C GLY A 97 -9.99 9.10 -14.18
N TYR A 98 -9.76 10.21 -13.47
CA TYR A 98 -10.08 11.55 -13.95
C TYR A 98 -9.23 11.95 -15.17
N MET A 99 -7.91 11.79 -15.09
CA MET A 99 -7.00 12.18 -16.17
C MET A 99 -7.22 11.34 -17.42
N SER A 100 -7.58 10.06 -17.29
CA SER A 100 -7.89 9.23 -18.45
C SER A 100 -9.03 9.83 -19.29
N VAL A 101 -10.08 10.35 -18.66
CA VAL A 101 -11.20 11.00 -19.35
C VAL A 101 -10.77 12.33 -19.98
N VAL A 102 -10.03 13.16 -19.25
CA VAL A 102 -9.54 14.46 -19.75
C VAL A 102 -8.63 14.28 -20.97
N LEU A 103 -7.69 13.34 -20.90
CA LEU A 103 -6.75 13.05 -21.98
C LEU A 103 -7.48 12.58 -23.24
N LEU A 104 -8.46 11.68 -23.09
CA LEU A 104 -9.28 11.21 -24.20
C LEU A 104 -10.11 12.35 -24.83
N PHE A 105 -10.71 13.21 -24.01
CA PHE A 105 -11.46 14.37 -24.47
C PHE A 105 -10.59 15.33 -25.29
N LEU A 106 -9.41 15.69 -24.79
CA LEU A 106 -8.48 16.61 -25.45
C LEU A 106 -7.97 16.04 -26.79
N ASN A 107 -7.74 14.73 -26.84
CA ASN A 107 -7.32 14.05 -28.07
C ASN A 107 -8.45 14.07 -29.12
N ILE A 108 -9.68 13.70 -28.75
CA ILE A 108 -10.83 13.66 -29.68
C ILE A 108 -11.22 15.06 -30.17
N THR A 109 -11.17 16.07 -29.29
CA THR A 109 -11.68 17.41 -29.62
C THR A 109 -10.66 18.32 -30.31
N ASN A 110 -9.35 18.10 -30.09
CA ASN A 110 -8.33 19.01 -30.61
C ASN A 110 -6.97 18.32 -30.90
N ALA A 111 -6.96 17.00 -31.06
CA ALA A 111 -5.78 16.20 -31.40
C ALA A 111 -4.57 16.42 -30.45
N HIS A 112 -4.83 16.75 -29.19
CA HIS A 112 -3.76 16.84 -28.20
C HIS A 112 -3.19 15.45 -27.86
N GLU A 113 -1.87 15.40 -27.70
CA GLU A 113 -1.14 14.26 -27.17
C GLU A 113 -0.31 14.75 -25.98
N LEU A 114 -0.43 14.08 -24.84
CA LEU A 114 0.27 14.43 -23.61
C LEU A 114 1.16 13.26 -23.18
N GLY A 115 2.18 13.56 -22.37
CA GLY A 115 3.17 12.58 -21.91
C GLY A 115 4.31 12.33 -22.90
N GLY A 116 4.23 12.84 -24.14
CA GLY A 116 5.33 12.75 -25.11
C GLY A 116 5.74 11.31 -25.45
N GLY A 117 4.78 10.38 -25.45
CA GLY A 117 5.03 8.95 -25.66
C GLY A 117 5.51 8.19 -24.41
N LEU A 118 5.60 8.86 -23.25
CA LEU A 118 5.94 8.25 -21.96
C LEU A 118 4.73 8.18 -21.03
N PRO A 119 4.77 7.32 -19.99
CA PRO A 119 3.72 7.28 -18.97
C PRO A 119 3.56 8.62 -18.23
N ILE A 120 2.32 8.98 -17.94
CA ILE A 120 1.99 10.08 -17.01
C ILE A 120 1.78 9.45 -15.63
N TYR A 121 2.75 9.66 -14.74
CA TYR A 121 2.76 9.06 -13.41
C TYR A 121 1.82 9.79 -12.44
N THR A 122 1.00 9.04 -11.71
CA THR A 122 0.14 9.54 -10.61
C THR A 122 0.69 9.17 -9.23
N GLY A 123 1.85 8.50 -9.20
CA GLY A 123 2.54 8.06 -7.99
C GLY A 123 3.95 7.55 -8.31
N PRO A 124 4.67 7.00 -7.32
CA PRO A 124 4.21 6.74 -5.95
C PRO A 124 4.21 7.99 -5.05
N GLY A 125 3.13 8.17 -4.29
CA GLY A 125 3.09 9.09 -3.15
C GLY A 125 3.16 8.30 -1.84
N PHE A 126 4.02 8.68 -0.90
CA PHE A 126 4.06 8.04 0.42
C PHE A 126 3.09 8.71 1.37
N VAL A 127 2.21 7.92 1.97
CA VAL A 127 1.40 8.33 3.12
C VAL A 127 2.07 7.80 4.38
N THR A 128 2.45 8.71 5.27
CA THR A 128 3.17 8.43 6.53
C THR A 128 2.52 9.20 7.68
N ALA A 129 3.01 9.02 8.91
CA ALA A 129 2.55 9.79 10.07
C ALA A 129 2.60 11.32 9.84
N ASP A 130 3.51 11.81 9.01
CA ASP A 130 3.68 13.24 8.74
C ASP A 130 2.55 13.87 7.93
N ASN A 131 1.82 13.06 7.13
CA ASN A 131 0.81 13.58 6.20
C ASN A 131 -0.54 12.83 6.24
N VAL A 132 -0.66 11.75 7.02
CA VAL A 132 -1.85 10.90 7.04
C VAL A 132 -3.13 11.67 7.39
N ASP A 133 -3.08 12.60 8.34
CA ASP A 133 -4.23 13.43 8.70
C ASP A 133 -4.75 14.21 7.49
N LYS A 134 -3.83 14.80 6.71
CA LYS A 134 -4.21 15.56 5.51
C LYS A 134 -4.80 14.66 4.44
N VAL A 135 -4.27 13.46 4.29
CA VAL A 135 -4.76 12.49 3.31
C VAL A 135 -6.16 11.99 3.71
N MET A 136 -6.39 11.70 5.00
CA MET A 136 -7.71 11.31 5.51
C MET A 136 -8.78 12.37 5.25
N GLU A 137 -8.47 13.66 5.38
CA GLU A 137 -9.39 14.75 5.02
C GLU A 137 -9.79 14.70 3.54
N LEU A 138 -8.83 14.47 2.64
CA LEU A 138 -9.06 14.44 1.19
C LEU A 138 -9.85 13.21 0.75
N VAL A 139 -9.59 12.06 1.40
CA VAL A 139 -10.38 10.82 1.23
C VAL A 139 -11.81 11.05 1.69
N ALA A 140 -12.01 11.67 2.86
CA ALA A 140 -13.35 12.02 3.36
C ALA A 140 -14.10 12.99 2.42
N ALA A 141 -13.37 13.86 1.72
CA ALA A 141 -13.93 14.74 0.69
C ALA A 141 -14.21 14.03 -0.66
N GLY A 142 -13.82 12.76 -0.83
CA GLY A 142 -13.99 11.99 -2.06
C GLY A 142 -13.08 12.45 -3.21
N THR A 143 -11.93 13.06 -2.88
CA THR A 143 -11.00 13.66 -3.86
C THR A 143 -9.63 12.98 -3.91
N ARG A 144 -9.45 11.92 -3.10
CA ARG A 144 -8.24 11.11 -3.00
C ARG A 144 -8.61 9.65 -2.87
#